data_AF-A0A3M1SWW3-F1
#
_entry.id   AF-A0A3M1SWW3-F1
#
_cell.length_a   1.000
_cell.length_b   1.000
_cell.length_c   1.000
_cell.angle_alpha   90.00
_cell.angle_beta   90.00
_cell.angle_gamma   90.00
#
_symmetry.space_group_name_H-M   'P 1'
#
loop_
_entity.id
_entity.type
_entity.pdbx_description
1 polymer ?
#
loop_
_entity_poly.entity_id
_entity_poly.type
_entity_poly.pdbx_seq_one_letter_code
_entity_poly.pdbx_strand_id
1 'polypeptide(L)'
;VSEADVRQRISGGVRPIPVHLVTEGSAFEVIAARFDGQAWWFDQIDRRADPEVADLLKAQLTQLTEIEALRFPGITPEMRVAYDLVSQQTEGFSPFHRDGRRLKDALQVGGGELQQFQDRGEYWMVEWTTAEGDRHTSAIAKNDLTVISSGICLSGRDRDFDLQSLVGVMENRD
;
A
#
# COMPACT_ATOMS: atom_id res chain seq x y z
N VAL A 1 -18.64 16.49 5.72
CA VAL A 1 -18.80 17.44 6.85
C VAL A 1 -17.45 18.08 7.12
N SER A 2 -17.37 19.39 7.37
CA SER A 2 -16.07 20.04 7.64
C SER A 2 -15.62 19.84 9.08
N GLU A 3 -14.32 20.02 9.36
CA GLU A 3 -13.80 20.04 10.73
C GLU A 3 -14.54 21.07 11.62
N ALA A 4 -14.83 22.25 11.09
CA ALA A 4 -15.54 23.30 11.81
C ALA A 4 -16.97 22.86 12.20
N ASP A 5 -17.68 22.16 11.31
CA ASP A 5 -19.01 21.61 11.60
C ASP A 5 -18.96 20.56 12.70
N VAL A 6 -17.95 19.68 12.69
CA VAL A 6 -17.76 18.66 13.73
C VAL A 6 -17.55 19.32 15.08
N ARG A 7 -16.67 20.32 15.17
CA ARG A 7 -16.39 21.02 16.44
C ARG A 7 -17.62 21.71 17.03
N GLN A 8 -18.52 22.23 16.18
CA GLN A 8 -19.74 22.88 16.64
C GLN A 8 -20.81 21.90 17.11
N ARG A 9 -20.88 20.72 16.49
CA ARG A 9 -22.00 19.77 16.68
C ARG A 9 -21.65 18.57 17.56
N ILE A 10 -20.37 18.26 17.73
CA ILE A 10 -19.90 17.04 18.38
C ILE A 10 -18.87 17.39 19.46
N SER A 11 -19.25 17.13 20.70
CA SER A 11 -18.35 17.15 21.85
C SER A 11 -17.46 15.91 21.81
N GLY A 12 -16.13 16.07 21.75
CA GLY A 12 -15.19 14.92 21.79
C GLY A 12 -14.06 14.93 20.76
N GLY A 13 -13.91 16.01 19.98
CA GLY A 13 -12.81 16.19 19.04
C GLY A 13 -13.14 15.83 17.60
N VAL A 14 -12.22 16.18 16.70
CA VAL A 14 -12.39 16.03 15.24
C VAL A 14 -11.76 14.72 14.83
N ARG A 15 -12.60 13.76 14.44
CA ARG A 15 -12.18 12.43 14.00
C ARG A 15 -13.14 11.90 12.94
N PRO A 16 -12.73 10.88 12.17
CA PRO A 16 -13.63 10.18 11.26
C PRO A 16 -14.86 9.67 12.02
N ILE A 17 -16.04 9.88 11.43
CA ILE A 17 -17.33 9.54 12.05
C ILE A 17 -17.88 8.30 11.34
N PRO A 18 -18.15 7.20 12.07
CA PRO A 18 -18.78 6.04 11.47
C PRO A 18 -20.22 6.39 11.08
N VAL A 19 -20.60 6.02 9.85
CA VAL A 19 -21.98 6.09 9.37
C VAL A 19 -22.50 4.67 9.24
N HIS A 20 -23.66 4.40 9.86
CA HIS A 20 -24.23 3.07 9.93
C HIS A 20 -25.27 2.83 8.83
N LEU A 21 -25.43 1.55 8.47
CA LEU A 21 -26.43 1.05 7.52
C LEU A 21 -26.32 1.68 6.12
N VAL A 22 -25.09 1.93 5.65
CA VAL A 22 -24.85 2.43 4.30
C VAL A 22 -25.30 1.38 3.28
N THR A 23 -26.17 1.76 2.36
CA THR A 23 -26.64 0.93 1.25
C THR A 23 -26.21 1.55 -0.07
N GLU A 24 -25.72 0.73 -1.00
CA GLU A 24 -25.32 1.15 -2.36
C GLU A 24 -24.15 2.16 -2.44
N GLY A 25 -23.53 2.53 -1.32
CA GLY A 25 -22.40 3.46 -1.31
C GLY A 25 -21.11 2.83 -1.84
N SER A 26 -20.36 3.58 -2.65
CA SER A 26 -19.01 3.22 -3.08
C SER A 26 -17.93 4.10 -2.42
N ALA A 27 -16.67 3.68 -2.50
CA ALA A 27 -15.56 4.43 -1.91
C ALA A 27 -15.52 5.88 -2.44
N PHE A 28 -15.29 6.84 -1.54
CA PHE A 28 -15.23 8.28 -1.82
C PHE A 28 -16.51 8.94 -2.32
N GLU A 29 -17.64 8.23 -2.38
CA GLU A 29 -18.93 8.88 -2.64
C GLU A 29 -19.33 9.80 -1.48
N VAL A 30 -19.85 10.97 -1.84
CA VAL A 30 -20.43 11.89 -0.88
C VAL A 30 -21.84 11.41 -0.55
N ILE A 31 -22.14 11.34 0.74
CA ILE A 31 -23.45 10.92 1.26
C ILE A 31 -24.07 12.02 2.11
N ALA A 32 -25.39 12.04 2.14
CA ALA A 32 -26.14 12.67 3.21
C ALA A 32 -26.35 11.66 4.34
N ALA A 33 -26.14 12.12 5.57
CA ALA A 33 -26.35 11.33 6.78
C ALA A 33 -27.19 12.12 7.80
N ARG A 34 -27.98 11.40 8.60
CA ARG A 34 -28.82 11.96 9.67
C ARG A 34 -28.25 11.57 11.03
N PHE A 35 -28.34 12.49 11.98
CA PHE A 35 -27.93 12.27 13.36
C PHE A 35 -29.16 12.17 14.26
N ASP A 36 -29.25 11.11 15.06
CA ASP A 36 -30.37 10.87 15.98
C ASP A 36 -30.09 11.30 17.43
N GLY A 37 -28.91 11.88 17.69
CA GLY A 37 -28.43 12.21 19.02
C GLY A 37 -27.34 11.27 19.55
N GLN A 38 -27.15 10.10 18.91
CA GLN A 38 -26.14 9.11 19.30
C GLN A 38 -25.30 8.62 18.12
N ALA A 39 -25.93 8.34 16.98
CA ALA A 39 -25.30 7.72 15.82
C ALA A 39 -25.63 8.49 14.54
N TRP A 40 -24.74 8.34 13.54
CA TRP A 40 -24.97 8.83 12.19
C TRP A 40 -25.49 7.70 11.32
N TRP A 41 -26.64 7.93 10.70
CA TRP A 41 -27.33 6.99 9.84
C TRP A 41 -27.25 7.47 8.40
N PHE A 42 -26.99 6.54 7.49
CA PHE A 42 -27.07 6.81 6.06
C PHE A 42 -28.49 7.26 5.68
N ASP A 43 -28.60 8.30 4.85
CA ASP A 43 -29.86 8.77 4.27
C ASP A 43 -29.90 8.48 2.77
N GLN A 44 -28.90 8.98 2.04
CA GLN A 44 -28.81 8.86 0.59
C GLN A 44 -27.41 9.23 0.08
N ILE A 45 -27.08 8.80 -1.14
CA ILE A 45 -25.94 9.33 -1.90
C ILE A 45 -26.27 10.75 -2.35
N ASP A 46 -25.35 11.69 -2.14
CA ASP A 46 -25.51 13.06 -2.62
C ASP A 46 -25.20 13.14 -4.12
N ARG A 47 -26.25 13.04 -4.94
CA ARG A 47 -26.14 13.12 -6.40
C ARG A 47 -25.78 14.51 -6.94
N ARG A 48 -25.73 15.53 -6.08
CA ARG A 48 -25.31 16.89 -6.46
C ARG A 48 -23.82 17.12 -6.21
N ALA A 49 -23.18 16.23 -5.46
CA ALA A 49 -21.75 16.27 -5.29
C ALA A 49 -21.07 16.05 -6.65
N ASP A 50 -19.91 16.70 -6.82
CA ASP A 50 -19.11 16.54 -8.02
C ASP A 50 -18.56 15.10 -8.11
N PRO A 51 -18.98 14.30 -9.10
CA PRO A 51 -18.53 12.93 -9.23
C PRO A 51 -17.05 12.84 -9.64
N GLU A 52 -16.50 13.87 -10.29
CA GLU A 52 -15.12 13.85 -10.80
C GLU A 52 -14.10 13.67 -9.67
N VAL A 53 -14.37 14.29 -8.51
CA VAL A 53 -13.49 14.18 -7.35
C VAL A 53 -13.44 12.73 -6.82
N ALA A 54 -14.58 12.05 -6.76
CA ALA A 54 -14.63 10.66 -6.31
C ALA A 54 -13.87 9.75 -7.29
N ASP A 55 -14.04 9.97 -8.60
CA ASP A 55 -13.36 9.20 -9.63
C ASP A 55 -11.83 9.43 -9.61
N LEU A 56 -11.39 10.67 -9.41
CA LEU A 56 -9.97 10.98 -9.25
C LEU A 56 -9.37 10.28 -8.02
N LEU A 57 -10.05 10.30 -6.87
CA LEU A 57 -9.59 9.60 -5.67
C LEU A 57 -9.50 8.08 -5.91
N LYS A 58 -10.49 7.47 -6.57
CA LYS A 58 -10.47 6.05 -6.96
C LYS A 58 -9.31 5.73 -7.91
N ALA A 59 -9.04 6.60 -8.88
CA ALA A 59 -7.93 6.44 -9.81
C ALA A 59 -6.57 6.49 -9.08
N GLN A 60 -6.39 7.45 -8.17
CA GLN A 60 -5.18 7.55 -7.36
C GLN A 60 -5.00 6.36 -6.42
N LEU A 61 -6.09 5.82 -5.85
CA LEU A 61 -6.05 4.62 -5.03
C LEU A 61 -5.62 3.40 -5.85
N THR A 62 -6.16 3.24 -7.07
CA THR A 62 -5.75 2.19 -8.02
C THR A 62 -4.25 2.29 -8.39
N GLN A 63 -3.73 3.52 -8.49
CA GLN A 63 -2.31 3.79 -8.78
C GLN A 63 -1.39 3.65 -7.57
N LEU A 64 -1.92 3.34 -6.38
CA LEU A 64 -1.17 3.29 -5.12
C LEU A 64 -0.41 4.59 -4.81
N THR A 65 -1.00 5.74 -5.15
CA THR A 65 -0.39 7.06 -4.93
C THR A 65 -0.27 7.38 -3.45
N GLU A 66 0.93 7.77 -3.00
CA GLU A 66 1.16 8.20 -1.62
C GLU A 66 0.35 9.45 -1.24
N ILE A 67 -0.05 9.54 0.03
CA ILE A 67 -0.85 10.66 0.53
C ILE A 67 -0.14 12.02 0.41
N GLU A 68 1.19 12.04 0.47
CA GLU A 68 2.01 13.23 0.25
C GLU A 68 1.99 13.69 -1.22
N ALA A 69 1.95 12.72 -2.14
CA ALA A 69 1.94 12.92 -3.58
C ALA A 69 0.53 13.20 -4.14
N LEU A 70 -0.53 12.90 -3.36
CA LEU A 70 -1.92 13.13 -3.76
C LEU A 70 -2.20 14.63 -4.00
N ARG A 71 -2.34 14.99 -5.28
CA ARG A 71 -2.54 16.38 -5.74
C ARG A 71 -3.45 16.41 -6.98
N PHE A 72 -4.55 17.16 -6.89
CA PHE A 72 -5.39 17.55 -8.02
C PHE A 72 -6.25 18.75 -7.63
N PRO A 73 -6.77 19.54 -8.59
CA PRO A 73 -7.62 20.69 -8.29
C PRO A 73 -8.87 20.29 -7.50
N GLY A 74 -9.21 21.06 -6.46
CA GLY A 74 -10.42 20.82 -5.67
C GLY A 74 -10.29 19.79 -4.54
N ILE A 75 -9.12 19.16 -4.34
CA ILE A 75 -8.91 18.28 -3.19
C ILE A 75 -8.95 19.06 -1.86
N THR A 76 -9.78 18.61 -0.92
CA THR A 76 -9.88 19.22 0.42
C THR A 76 -9.08 18.44 1.47
N PRO A 77 -8.75 19.04 2.63
CA PRO A 77 -8.14 18.32 3.74
C PRO A 77 -8.96 17.10 4.19
N GLU A 78 -10.28 17.21 4.22
CA GLU A 78 -11.18 16.10 4.59
C GLU A 78 -11.11 14.95 3.59
N MET A 79 -10.99 15.26 2.29
CA MET A 79 -10.80 14.25 1.26
C MET A 79 -9.45 13.55 1.40
N ARG A 80 -8.39 14.27 1.80
CA ARG A 80 -7.09 13.66 2.10
C ARG A 80 -7.16 12.70 3.29
N VAL A 81 -7.88 13.08 4.35
CA VAL A 81 -8.11 12.20 5.50
C VAL A 81 -8.92 10.96 5.09
N ALA A 82 -9.97 11.13 4.28
CA ALA A 82 -10.75 10.01 3.76
C ALA A 82 -9.89 9.08 2.88
N TYR A 83 -9.03 9.63 2.03
CA TYR A 83 -8.10 8.86 1.20
C TYR A 83 -7.13 8.03 2.04
N ASP A 84 -6.51 8.64 3.06
CA ASP A 84 -5.58 7.96 3.97
C ASP A 84 -6.24 6.80 4.72
N LEU A 85 -7.48 6.97 5.20
CA LEU A 85 -8.22 5.89 5.86
C LEU A 85 -8.50 4.69 4.95
N VAL A 86 -8.79 4.96 3.68
CA VAL A 86 -9.08 3.91 2.69
C VAL A 86 -7.78 3.26 2.21
N SER A 87 -6.72 4.04 1.99
CA SER A 87 -5.42 3.53 1.55
C SER A 87 -4.81 2.58 2.58
N GLN A 88 -4.91 2.90 3.87
CA GLN A 88 -4.45 2.01 4.96
C GLN A 88 -5.12 0.63 4.97
N GLN A 89 -6.34 0.52 4.43
CA GLN A 89 -7.11 -0.73 4.35
C GLN A 89 -6.98 -1.41 2.97
N THR A 90 -6.27 -0.79 2.02
CA THR A 90 -6.14 -1.28 0.65
C THR A 90 -4.88 -2.11 0.46
N GLU A 91 -5.02 -3.31 -0.11
CA GLU A 91 -3.88 -4.16 -0.46
C GLU A 91 -2.92 -3.44 -1.44
N GLY A 92 -1.63 -3.40 -1.10
CA GLY A 92 -0.60 -2.67 -1.87
C GLY A 92 -0.15 -1.34 -1.26
N PHE A 93 -0.91 -0.77 -0.32
CA PHE A 93 -0.51 0.44 0.41
C PHE A 93 0.27 0.17 1.69
N SER A 94 0.11 -1.01 2.31
CA SER A 94 1.01 -1.41 3.39
C SER A 94 2.45 -1.47 2.85
N PRO A 95 3.43 -0.87 3.55
CA PRO A 95 4.85 -0.99 3.20
C PRO A 95 5.24 -2.45 2.97
N PHE A 96 4.69 -3.37 3.77
CA PHE A 96 4.89 -4.80 3.60
C PHE A 96 4.38 -5.33 2.25
N HIS A 97 3.19 -4.92 1.80
CA HIS A 97 2.67 -5.38 0.51
C HIS A 97 3.43 -4.79 -0.67
N ARG A 98 3.86 -3.53 -0.57
CA ARG A 98 4.67 -2.88 -1.60
C ARG A 98 6.06 -3.50 -1.71
N ASP A 99 6.73 -3.67 -0.58
CA ASP A 99 8.05 -4.29 -0.48
C ASP A 99 8.01 -5.74 -1.01
N GLY A 100 6.99 -6.50 -0.59
CA GLY A 100 6.77 -7.86 -1.07
C GLY A 100 6.53 -7.93 -2.58
N ARG A 101 5.78 -6.98 -3.16
CA ARG A 101 5.58 -6.91 -4.62
C ARG A 101 6.89 -6.61 -5.35
N ARG A 102 7.65 -5.62 -4.89
CA ARG A 102 8.95 -5.27 -5.46
C ARG A 102 9.94 -6.43 -5.43
N LEU A 103 10.00 -7.16 -4.31
CA LEU A 103 10.83 -8.36 -4.16
C LEU A 103 10.38 -9.49 -5.09
N LYS A 104 9.08 -9.74 -5.17
CA LYS A 104 8.50 -10.74 -6.06
C LYS A 104 8.81 -10.46 -7.51
N ASP A 105 8.59 -9.22 -7.97
CA ASP A 105 8.84 -8.82 -9.36
C ASP A 105 10.32 -8.99 -9.73
N ALA A 106 11.23 -8.62 -8.82
CA ALA A 106 12.67 -8.79 -9.04
C ALA A 106 13.09 -10.26 -9.13
N LEU A 107 12.57 -11.13 -8.25
CA LEU A 107 12.86 -12.56 -8.27
C LEU A 107 12.30 -13.23 -9.53
N GLN A 108 11.09 -12.87 -9.95
CA GLN A 108 10.46 -13.44 -11.14
C GLN A 108 11.21 -13.12 -12.43
N VAL A 109 11.81 -11.93 -12.54
CA VAL A 109 12.69 -11.59 -13.68
C VAL A 109 13.90 -12.53 -13.77
N GLY A 110 14.42 -12.97 -12.62
CA GLY A 110 15.54 -13.90 -12.55
C GLY A 110 15.15 -15.38 -12.65
N GLY A 111 13.86 -15.73 -12.64
CA GLY A 111 13.38 -17.12 -12.62
C GLY A 111 13.03 -17.67 -11.22
N GLY A 112 13.16 -16.85 -10.18
CA GLY A 112 12.91 -17.24 -8.79
C GLY A 112 11.52 -16.88 -8.28
N GLU A 113 11.09 -17.56 -7.21
CA GLU A 113 9.81 -17.31 -6.54
C GLU A 113 10.02 -16.84 -5.10
N LEU A 114 9.38 -15.73 -4.72
CA LEU A 114 9.39 -15.22 -3.35
C LEU A 114 8.55 -16.11 -2.43
N GLN A 115 9.16 -16.63 -1.36
CA GLN A 115 8.48 -17.43 -0.35
C GLN A 115 8.08 -16.60 0.87
N GLN A 116 9.04 -15.86 1.44
CA GLN A 116 8.78 -14.93 2.55
C GLN A 116 9.86 -13.85 2.61
N PHE A 117 9.57 -12.76 3.31
CA PHE A 117 10.60 -11.77 3.64
C PHE A 117 10.35 -11.12 5.00
N GLN A 118 11.40 -10.59 5.59
CA GLN A 118 11.39 -9.91 6.88
C GLN A 118 12.13 -8.58 6.76
N ASP A 119 11.53 -7.53 7.28
CA ASP A 119 12.16 -6.22 7.40
C ASP A 119 13.18 -6.21 8.56
N ARG A 120 14.42 -5.80 8.28
CA ARG A 120 15.52 -5.65 9.25
C ARG A 120 16.02 -4.20 9.35
N GLY A 121 15.21 -3.22 8.96
CA GLY A 121 15.54 -1.80 8.96
C GLY A 121 16.13 -1.38 7.62
N GLU A 122 17.44 -1.53 7.45
CA GLU A 122 18.16 -1.08 6.25
C GLU A 122 18.10 -2.08 5.08
N TYR A 123 17.73 -3.33 5.37
CA TYR A 123 17.66 -4.42 4.39
C TYR A 123 16.48 -5.35 4.68
N TRP A 124 16.10 -6.15 3.68
CA TRP A 124 15.19 -7.28 3.86
C TRP A 124 15.97 -8.58 3.95
N MET A 125 15.56 -9.48 4.84
CA MET A 125 15.94 -10.90 4.76
C MET A 125 14.87 -11.62 3.96
N VAL A 126 15.24 -12.17 2.81
CA VAL A 126 14.34 -12.67 1.77
C VAL A 126 14.59 -14.15 1.57
N GLU A 127 13.54 -14.95 1.69
CA GLU A 127 13.57 -16.36 1.33
C GLU A 127 12.83 -16.59 0.02
N TRP A 128 13.46 -17.35 -0.86
CA TRP A 128 13.01 -17.53 -2.23
C TRP A 128 13.46 -18.89 -2.76
N THR A 129 12.85 -19.35 -3.85
CA THR A 129 13.17 -20.63 -4.50
C THR A 129 13.57 -20.43 -5.96
N THR A 130 14.50 -21.25 -6.46
CA THR A 130 14.81 -21.34 -7.91
C THR A 130 13.66 -22.01 -8.67
N ALA A 131 13.71 -22.00 -10.00
CA ALA A 131 12.75 -22.73 -10.83
C ALA A 131 12.77 -24.26 -10.58
N GLU A 132 13.91 -24.77 -10.12
CA GLU A 132 14.13 -26.18 -9.77
C GLU A 132 13.64 -26.54 -8.35
N GLY A 133 13.26 -25.53 -7.57
CA GLY A 133 12.71 -25.70 -6.22
C GLY A 133 13.73 -25.57 -5.09
N ASP A 134 15.00 -25.22 -5.39
CA ASP A 134 16.02 -25.03 -4.37
C ASP A 134 15.77 -23.75 -3.59
N ARG A 135 15.78 -23.85 -2.26
CA ARG A 135 15.46 -22.73 -1.36
C ARG A 135 16.71 -21.99 -0.92
N HIS A 136 16.64 -20.67 -0.99
CA HIS A 136 17.70 -19.75 -0.61
C HIS A 136 17.22 -18.68 0.35
N THR A 137 18.17 -18.06 1.06
CA THR A 137 17.92 -16.93 1.95
C THR A 137 18.98 -15.86 1.71
N SER A 138 18.54 -14.67 1.33
CA SER A 138 19.42 -13.56 0.95
C SER A 138 19.06 -12.29 1.74
N ALA A 139 20.07 -11.51 2.14
CA ALA A 139 19.92 -10.16 2.64
C ALA A 139 19.98 -9.17 1.47
N ILE A 140 18.92 -8.38 1.28
CA ILE A 140 18.72 -7.51 0.11
C ILE A 140 18.57 -6.07 0.56
N ALA A 141 19.38 -5.16 0.00
CA ALA A 141 19.32 -3.74 0.31
C ALA A 141 18.01 -3.12 -0.21
N LYS A 142 17.36 -2.28 0.60
CA LYS A 142 16.04 -1.72 0.26
C LYS A 142 16.11 -0.62 -0.82
N ASN A 143 17.23 0.06 -0.94
CA ASN A 143 17.39 1.17 -1.88
C ASN A 143 17.41 0.68 -3.33
N ASP A 144 18.20 -0.35 -3.65
CA ASP A 144 18.56 -0.74 -5.02
C ASP A 144 18.40 -2.24 -5.30
N LEU A 145 17.93 -3.04 -4.34
CA LEU A 145 17.86 -4.50 -4.44
C LEU A 145 19.22 -5.19 -4.57
N THR A 146 20.33 -4.52 -4.24
CA THR A 146 21.65 -5.15 -4.20
C THR A 146 21.68 -6.24 -3.13
N VAL A 147 22.27 -7.38 -3.49
CA VAL A 147 22.46 -8.48 -2.55
C VAL A 147 23.59 -8.11 -1.59
N ILE A 148 23.27 -8.00 -0.30
CA ILE A 148 24.24 -7.74 0.76
C ILE A 148 24.92 -9.05 1.15
N SER A 149 24.16 -10.13 1.20
CA SER A 149 24.65 -11.49 1.48
C SER A 149 23.67 -12.50 0.90
N SER A 150 24.18 -13.54 0.25
CA SER A 150 23.38 -14.56 -0.42
C SER A 150 23.08 -15.79 0.46
N GLY A 151 23.52 -15.79 1.73
CA GLY A 151 23.40 -16.94 2.65
C GLY A 151 24.28 -18.13 2.27
N ILE A 152 25.00 -18.05 1.15
CA ILE A 152 25.97 -19.02 0.65
C ILE A 152 27.26 -18.25 0.35
N CYS A 153 28.43 -18.79 0.69
CA CYS A 153 29.69 -18.11 0.39
C CYS A 153 29.91 -18.08 -1.13
N LEU A 154 29.44 -17.03 -1.81
CA LEU A 154 29.84 -16.68 -3.18
C LEU A 154 31.20 -15.98 -3.13
N SER A 155 32.23 -16.69 -2.62
CA SER A 155 33.65 -16.33 -2.72
C SER A 155 34.00 -14.84 -2.51
N GLY A 156 33.25 -14.11 -1.67
CA GLY A 156 33.47 -12.70 -1.35
C GLY A 156 33.06 -11.66 -2.41
N ARG A 157 32.25 -12.03 -3.42
CA ARG A 157 31.76 -11.13 -4.48
C ARG A 157 30.25 -10.82 -4.41
N ASP A 158 29.62 -11.06 -3.27
CA ASP A 158 28.16 -10.92 -3.09
C ASP A 158 27.63 -9.53 -3.51
N ARG A 159 28.45 -8.48 -3.39
CA ARG A 159 28.09 -7.09 -3.70
C ARG A 159 28.08 -6.75 -5.20
N ASP A 160 28.60 -7.63 -6.05
CA ASP A 160 28.66 -7.41 -7.50
C ASP A 160 27.34 -7.80 -8.20
N PHE A 161 26.36 -8.32 -7.46
CA PHE A 161 25.10 -8.85 -7.99
C PHE A 161 23.88 -8.14 -7.41
N ASP A 162 22.94 -7.77 -8.28
CA ASP A 162 21.58 -7.45 -7.89
C ASP A 162 20.74 -8.74 -7.73
N LEU A 163 19.59 -8.61 -7.06
CA LEU A 163 18.70 -9.75 -6.80
C LEU A 163 18.28 -10.49 -8.08
N GLN A 164 18.18 -9.78 -9.21
CA GLN A 164 17.79 -10.35 -10.50
C GLN A 164 18.90 -11.25 -11.06
N SER A 165 20.15 -10.77 -11.00
CA SER A 165 21.33 -11.46 -11.51
C SER A 165 21.74 -12.64 -10.65
N LEU A 166 21.42 -12.62 -9.35
CA LEU A 166 21.77 -13.69 -8.44
C LEU A 166 21.04 -15.01 -8.76
N VAL A 167 19.77 -14.95 -9.18
CA VAL A 167 19.00 -16.16 -9.51
C VAL A 167 19.63 -16.90 -10.69
N GLY A 168 19.95 -16.18 -11.78
CA GLY A 168 20.58 -16.78 -12.96
C GLY A 168 21.99 -17.33 -12.73
N VAL A 169 22.71 -16.87 -11.69
CA VAL A 169 24.01 -17.44 -11.30
C VAL A 169 23.85 -18.75 -10.52
N MET A 170 22.77 -18.88 -9.73
CA MET A 170 22.51 -20.12 -8.99
C MET A 170 22.03 -21.25 -9.92
N GLU A 171 21.26 -20.92 -10.95
CA GLU A 171 20.81 -21.90 -11.95
C GLU A 171 21.94 -22.38 -12.89
N ASN A 172 23.03 -21.62 -13.05
CA ASN A 172 24.17 -21.99 -13.91
C ASN A 172 25.32 -22.70 -13.17
N ARG A 173 25.12 -23.15 -11.92
CA ARG A 173 26.10 -23.97 -11.20
C ARG A 173 25.91 -25.44 -11.54
N ASP A 174 26.40 -25.83 -12.71
CA ASP A 174 26.83 -27.20 -13.04
C ASP A 174 28.36 -27.34 -12.84
#